data_AF-A0A7G8JPM3-F1
#
_entry.id   AF-A0A7G8JPM3-F1
#
_cell.length_a   1.000
_cell.length_b   1.000
_cell.length_c   1.000
_cell.angle_alpha   90.00
_cell.angle_beta   90.00
_cell.angle_gamma   90.00
#
_symmetry.space_group_name_H-M   'P 1'
#
loop_
_entity.id
_entity.type
_entity.pdbx_description
1 polymer ?
#
loop_
_entity_poly.entity_id
_entity_poly.type
_entity_poly.pdbx_seq_one_letter_code
_entity_poly.pdbx_strand_id
1 'polypeptide(L)' 'MKRITFELNDELHKKLKLLCYTESLSIGHILRQCVSEFCDKHDAHLIELIDKRSK' A
#
# COMPACT_ATOMS: atom_id res chain seq x y z
N MET A 1 8.96 14.17 -8.09
CA MET A 1 7.79 13.26 -8.03
C MET A 1 7.88 12.29 -9.20
N LYS A 2 7.88 10.97 -8.96
CA LYS A 2 7.94 9.95 -10.04
C LYS A 2 6.54 9.41 -10.30
N ARG A 3 6.16 9.23 -11.58
CA ARG A 3 4.87 8.64 -11.99
C ARG A 3 5.08 7.15 -12.24
N ILE A 4 4.14 6.34 -11.77
CA ILE A 4 4.15 4.88 -11.90
C ILE A 4 2.78 4.44 -12.40
N THR A 5 2.77 3.42 -13.24
CA THR A 5 1.56 2.78 -13.76
C THR A 5 1.44 1.41 -13.11
N PHE A 6 0.22 1.00 -12.76
CA PHE A 6 -0.07 -0.29 -12.15
C PHE A 6 -1.17 -0.95 -12.95
N GLU A 7 -1.08 -2.27 -13.09
CA GLU A 7 -2.17 -3.07 -13.62
C GLU A 7 -2.91 -3.71 -12.46
N LEU A 8 -4.24 -3.58 -12.47
CA LEU A 8 -5.13 -4.21 -11.50
C LEU A 8 -6.10 -5.10 -12.28
N ASN A 9 -6.38 -6.27 -11.74
CA ASN A 9 -7.49 -7.07 -12.26
C ASN A 9 -8.83 -6.35 -12.03
N ASP A 10 -9.85 -6.73 -12.79
CA ASP A 10 -11.15 -6.05 -12.78
C ASP A 10 -11.83 -6.07 -11.42
N GLU A 11 -11.71 -7.18 -10.68
CA GLU A 11 -12.33 -7.31 -9.36
C GLU A 11 -11.71 -6.34 -8.36
N LEU A 12 -10.38 -6.28 -8.32
CA LEU A 12 -9.65 -5.39 -7.44
C LEU A 12 -9.89 -3.92 -7.80
N HIS A 13 -9.95 -3.61 -9.09
CA HIS A 13 -10.26 -2.26 -9.56
C HIS A 13 -11.68 -1.82 -9.14
N LYS A 14 -12.67 -2.71 -9.21
CA LYS A 14 -14.04 -2.42 -8.73
C LYS A 14 -14.07 -2.17 -7.22
N LYS A 15 -13.42 -3.04 -6.43
CA LYS A 15 -13.31 -2.88 -4.98
C LYS A 15 -12.62 -1.57 -4.61
N LEU A 16 -11.54 -1.22 -5.29
CA LEU A 16 -10.81 0.04 -5.08
C LEU A 16 -11.67 1.26 -5.40
N LYS A 17 -12.43 1.25 -6.50
CA LYS A 17 -13.36 2.34 -6.81
C LYS A 17 -14.42 2.50 -5.72
N LEU A 18 -15.01 1.39 -5.26
CA LEU A 18 -16.02 1.43 -4.20
C LEU A 18 -15.45 2.06 -2.93
N LEU A 19 -14.23 1.67 -2.53
CA LEU A 19 -13.54 2.26 -1.39
C LEU A 19 -13.33 3.76 -1.55
N CYS A 20 -12.86 4.20 -2.72
CA CYS A 20 -12.68 5.62 -3.03
C CYS A 20 -13.99 6.41 -2.90
N TYR A 21 -15.11 5.85 -3.34
CA TYR A 21 -16.43 6.47 -3.17
C TYR A 21 -16.84 6.58 -1.70
N THR A 22 -16.66 5.50 -0.92
CA THR A 22 -17.01 5.48 0.50
C THR A 22 -16.21 6.50 1.31
N GLU A 23 -14.91 6.62 1.02
CA GLU A 23 -14.01 7.49 1.79
C GLU A 23 -13.92 8.92 1.24
N SER A 24 -14.55 9.19 0.09
CA SER A 24 -14.43 10.47 -0.63
C SER A 24 -12.96 10.83 -0.96
N LEU A 25 -12.16 9.82 -1.29
CA LEU A 25 -10.73 9.96 -1.60
C LEU A 25 -10.43 9.55 -3.05
N SER A 26 -9.37 10.13 -3.61
CA SER A 26 -8.91 9.73 -4.95
C SER A 26 -8.21 8.37 -4.92
N ILE A 27 -8.26 7.64 -6.03
CA ILE A 27 -7.50 6.38 -6.23
C ILE A 27 -6.01 6.58 -5.90
N GLY A 28 -5.44 7.70 -6.34
CA GLY A 28 -4.03 8.01 -6.09
C GLY A 28 -3.71 8.24 -4.61
N HIS A 29 -4.67 8.73 -3.82
CA HIS A 29 -4.52 8.89 -2.38
C HIS A 29 -4.50 7.51 -1.69
N ILE A 30 -5.53 6.70 -1.95
CA ILE A 30 -5.65 5.35 -1.37
C ILE A 30 -4.42 4.49 -1.71
N LEU A 31 -4.00 4.47 -2.97
CA LEU A 31 -2.84 3.67 -3.39
C LEU A 31 -1.54 4.12 -2.71
N ARG A 32 -1.32 5.43 -2.55
CA ARG A 32 -0.13 5.93 -1.83
C ARG A 32 -0.16 5.50 -0.36
N GLN A 33 -1.33 5.58 0.27
CA GLN A 33 -1.49 5.13 1.65
C GLN A 33 -1.23 3.63 1.79
N CYS A 34 -1.82 2.79 0.94
CA CYS A 34 -1.59 1.34 0.97
C CYS A 34 -0.11 0.98 0.77
N VAL A 35 0.57 1.66 -0.17
CA VAL A 35 2.02 1.44 -0.39
C VAL A 35 2.83 1.88 0.82
N SER A 36 2.53 3.05 1.41
CA SER A 36 3.22 3.53 2.61
C SER A 36 3.05 2.55 3.76
N GLU A 37 1.81 2.18 4.08
CA GLU A 37 1.51 1.24 5.17
C GLU A 37 2.18 -0.12 4.97
N PHE A 38 2.26 -0.59 3.72
CA PHE A 38 2.96 -1.84 3.41
C PHE A 38 4.46 -1.70 3.64
N CYS A 39 5.08 -0.63 3.15
CA CYS A 39 6.51 -0.36 3.36
C CYS A 39 6.84 -0.21 4.84
N ASP A 40 6.05 0.56 5.59
CA ASP A 40 6.26 0.80 7.03
C ASP A 40 6.20 -0.52 7.82
N LYS A 41 5.22 -1.38 7.52
CA LYS A 41 5.10 -2.72 8.11
C LYS A 41 6.26 -3.63 7.71
N HIS A 42 6.69 -3.55 6.45
CA HIS A 42 7.80 -4.36 5.94
C HIS A 42 9.12 -3.97 6.59
N ASP A 43 9.40 -2.68 6.71
CA ASP A 43 10.60 -2.15 7.35
C ASP A 43 10.62 -2.53 8.85
N ALA A 44 9.49 -2.41 9.55
CA ALA A 44 9.37 -2.87 10.93
C ALA A 44 9.69 -4.38 11.07
N HIS A 45 9.18 -5.20 10.15
CA HIS A 45 9.46 -6.63 10.15
C HIS A 45 10.94 -6.96 9.88
N LEU A 46 11.59 -6.23 8.97
CA LEU A 46 13.02 -6.39 8.70
C LEU A 46 13.88 -6.02 9.92
N ILE A 47 13.52 -4.95 10.63
CA ILE A 47 14.20 -4.55 11.87
C ILE A 47 14.10 -5.68 12.92
N GLU A 48 12.92 -6.26 13.11
CA GLU A 48 12.74 -7.40 14.04
C GLU A 48 13.60 -8.62 13.67
N LEU A 49 13.72 -8.93 12.37
CA LEU A 49 14.54 -10.04 11.89
C LEU A 49 16.04 -9.79 12.14
N ILE A 50 16.50 -8.54 11.99
CA ILE A 50 17.89 -8.15 12.25
C ILE A 50 18.20 -8.22 13.74
N ASP A 51 17.30 -7.72 14.61
CA ASP A 51 17.48 -7.79 16.07
C ASP A 51 17.55 -9.24 16.56
N LYS A 52 16.67 -10.11 16.06
CA LYS A 52 16.68 -11.55 16.36
C LYS A 52 17.94 -12.28 15.91
N ARG A 53 18.61 -11.82 14.85
CA ARG A 53 19.87 -12.41 14.34
C ARG A 53 21.13 -11.86 15.03
N SER A 54 21.01 -10.77 15.77
CA SER A 54 22.14 -10.13 16.46
C SER A 54 22.31 -10.58 17.92
N LYS A 55 21.46 -11.50 18.39
CA LYS A 55 21.60 -12.23 19.67
C LYS A 55 22.06 -13.67 19.42
#